data_AF-A0A2S1WTI3-F1
#
_entry.id   AF-A0A2S1WTI3-F1
#
_cell.length_a   1.000
_cell.length_b   1.000
_cell.length_c   1.000
_cell.angle_alpha   90.00
_cell.angle_beta   90.00
_cell.angle_gamma   90.00
#
_symmetry.space_group_name_H-M   'P 1'
#
loop_
_entity.id
_entity.type
_entity.pdbx_description
1 polymer ?
#
loop_
_entity_poly.entity_id
_entity_poly.type
_entity_poly.pdbx_seq_one_letter_code
_entity_poly.pdbx_strand_id
1 'polypeptide(L)'
;NVKETGELHNLLGDVEERSGNLVGAAEEYQRAAHMDGTEDHLFDWGNNLIQLHAYEPATQVFTAAIVRYPKSARLHVGLGIAQ
;
A
#
# COMPACT_ATOMS: atom_id res chain seq x y z
N ASN A 1 27.09 1.73 -1.77
CA ASN A 1 26.09 0.73 -1.32
C ASN A 1 24.99 1.46 -0.57
N VAL A 2 23.96 1.90 -1.29
CA VAL A 2 22.72 2.31 -0.64
C VAL A 2 22.04 1.01 -0.20
N LYS A 3 21.63 0.92 1.06
CA LYS A 3 20.90 -0.24 1.57
C LYS A 3 19.44 -0.03 1.18
N GLU A 4 18.84 -1.00 0.48
CA GLU A 4 17.40 -0.99 0.20
C GLU A 4 16.60 -0.95 1.52
N THR A 5 15.57 -0.11 1.57
CA THR A 5 14.70 0.06 2.75
C THR A 5 13.24 0.11 2.31
N GLY A 6 12.32 -0.22 3.22
CA GLY A 6 10.89 -0.08 2.94
C GLY A 6 10.52 1.36 2.56
N GLU A 7 11.10 2.35 3.24
CA GLU A 7 10.88 3.78 2.95
C GLU A 7 11.32 4.18 1.53
N LEU A 8 12.46 3.64 1.05
CA LEU A 8 12.94 3.87 -0.32
C LEU A 8 11.93 3.33 -1.36
N HIS A 9 11.46 2.10 -1.16
CA HIS A 9 10.45 1.51 -2.05
C HIS A 9 9.11 2.27 -1.95
N ASN A 10 8.70 2.74 -0.78
CA ASN A 10 7.48 3.53 -0.65
C ASN A 10 7.57 4.83 -1.44
N LEU A 11 8.70 5.54 -1.33
CA LEU A 11 8.94 6.77 -2.08
C LEU A 11 9.03 6.52 -3.60
N LEU A 12 9.57 5.38 -4.02
CA LEU A 12 9.55 5.02 -5.44
C LEU A 12 8.12 4.72 -5.91
N GLY A 13 7.31 4.07 -5.08
CA GLY A 13 5.88 3.88 -5.31
C GLY A 13 5.13 5.20 -5.51
N ASP A 14 5.39 6.19 -4.65
CA ASP A 14 4.85 7.56 -4.78
C ASP A 14 5.22 8.20 -6.12
N VAL A 15 6.48 8.04 -6.56
CA VAL A 15 6.97 8.60 -7.83
C VAL A 15 6.28 7.93 -9.01
N GLU A 16 6.17 6.61 -9.01
CA GLU A 16 5.50 5.84 -10.05
C GLU A 16 4.01 6.21 -10.12
N GLU A 17 3.33 6.32 -8.98
CA GLU A 17 1.93 6.70 -8.87
C GLU A 17 1.68 8.10 -9.45
N ARG A 18 2.51 9.08 -9.06
CA ARG A 18 2.44 10.46 -9.59
C ARG A 18 2.73 10.55 -11.08
N SER A 19 3.47 9.59 -11.64
CA SER A 19 3.71 9.48 -13.08
C SER A 19 2.56 8.80 -13.83
N GLY A 20 1.58 8.26 -13.12
CA GLY A 20 0.44 7.51 -13.66
C GLY A 20 0.73 6.02 -13.88
N ASN A 21 1.93 5.55 -13.54
CA ASN A 21 2.29 4.13 -13.59
C ASN A 21 1.82 3.40 -12.33
N LEU A 22 0.50 3.24 -12.20
CA LEU A 22 -0.09 2.62 -11.01
C LEU A 22 0.37 1.17 -10.81
N VAL A 23 0.64 0.41 -11.88
CA VAL A 23 1.15 -0.96 -11.76
C VAL A 23 2.56 -0.97 -11.14
N GLY A 24 3.45 -0.10 -11.61
CA GLY A 24 4.78 0.06 -11.02
C GLY A 24 4.70 0.51 -9.56
N ALA A 25 3.80 1.45 -9.25
CA ALA A 25 3.56 1.88 -7.89
C ALA A 25 3.13 0.73 -6.97
N ALA A 26 2.19 -0.11 -7.43
CA ALA A 26 1.75 -1.28 -6.67
C ALA A 26 2.90 -2.26 -6.36
N GLU A 27 3.83 -2.47 -7.29
CA GLU A 27 4.99 -3.33 -7.04
C GLU A 27 5.92 -2.76 -5.97
N GLU A 28 6.16 -1.45 -6.00
CA GLU A 28 7.05 -0.79 -5.05
C GLU A 28 6.42 -0.66 -3.65
N TYR A 29 5.14 -0.28 -3.58
CA TYR A 29 4.40 -0.30 -2.32
C TYR A 29 4.29 -1.70 -1.73
N GLN A 30 4.12 -2.73 -2.56
CA GLN A 30 4.18 -4.11 -2.10
C GLN A 30 5.55 -4.43 -1.50
N ARG A 31 6.65 -4.07 -2.18
CA ARG A 31 8.01 -4.27 -1.65
C ARG A 31 8.19 -3.55 -0.31
N ALA A 32 7.75 -2.30 -0.20
CA ALA A 32 7.80 -1.52 1.04
C ALA A 32 7.07 -2.21 2.19
N ALA A 33 5.82 -2.62 1.97
CA ALA A 33 4.98 -3.29 2.97
C ALA A 33 5.52 -4.65 3.42
N HIS A 34 6.19 -5.40 2.53
CA HIS A 34 6.84 -6.68 2.88
C HIS A 34 8.16 -6.49 3.65
N MET A 35 8.91 -5.42 3.39
CA MET A 35 10.13 -5.10 4.13
C MET A 35 9.82 -4.59 5.54
N ASP A 36 8.86 -3.67 5.63
CA ASP A 36 8.35 -3.16 6.90
C ASP A 36 6.85 -2.84 6.75
N GLY A 37 6.02 -3.64 7.41
CA GLY A 37 4.56 -3.47 7.40
C GLY A 37 4.12 -2.33 8.32
N THR A 38 4.62 -1.11 8.10
CA THR A 38 4.14 0.10 8.78
C THR A 38 2.69 0.37 8.35
N GLU A 39 1.97 1.17 9.15
CA GLU A 39 0.61 1.55 8.78
C GLU A 39 0.59 2.34 7.46
N ASP A 40 1.62 3.13 7.17
CA ASP A 40 1.73 3.94 5.95
C ASP A 40 1.92 3.05 4.73
N HIS A 41 2.93 2.16 4.73
CA HIS A 41 3.22 1.30 3.57
C HIS A 41 2.04 0.40 3.19
N LEU A 42 1.30 -0.12 4.19
CA LEU A 42 0.10 -0.92 3.95
C LEU A 42 -1.07 -0.08 3.42
N PHE A 43 -1.21 1.16 3.89
CA PHE A 43 -2.23 2.08 3.38
C PHE A 43 -1.95 2.48 1.94
N ASP A 44 -0.71 2.86 1.62
CA ASP A 44 -0.30 3.30 0.28
C ASP A 44 -0.47 2.17 -0.74
N TRP A 45 -0.07 0.94 -0.38
CA TRP A 45 -0.30 -0.23 -1.23
C TRP A 45 -1.79 -0.48 -1.49
N GLY A 46 -2.60 -0.50 -0.43
CA GLY A 46 -4.04 -0.73 -0.56
C GLY A 46 -4.75 0.37 -1.36
N ASN A 47 -4.38 1.63 -1.13
CA ASN A 47 -4.96 2.79 -1.81
C ASN A 47 -4.61 2.81 -3.31
N ASN A 48 -3.38 2.44 -3.66
CA ASN A 48 -2.98 2.32 -5.05
C ASN A 48 -3.74 1.19 -5.77
N LEU A 49 -3.96 0.05 -5.10
CA LEU A 49 -4.78 -1.05 -5.63
C LEU A 49 -6.24 -0.63 -5.88
N ILE A 50 -6.82 0.25 -5.05
CA ILE A 50 -8.14 0.84 -5.30
C ILE A 50 -8.12 1.66 -6.60
N GLN A 51 -7.09 2.48 -6.83
CA GLN A 51 -6.95 3.26 -8.05
C GLN A 51 -6.79 2.38 -9.30
N LEU A 52 -6.16 1.21 -9.16
CA LEU A 52 -6.09 0.17 -10.20
C LEU A 52 -7.41 -0.59 -10.41
N HIS A 53 -8.45 -0.32 -9.61
CA HIS A 53 -9.67 -1.14 -9.52
C HIS A 53 -9.42 -2.61 -9.14
N ALA A 54 -8.29 -2.89 -8.50
CA ALA A 54 -7.91 -4.20 -7.97
C ALA A 54 -8.51 -4.38 -6.55
N TYR A 55 -9.84 -4.35 -6.47
CA TYR A 55 -10.58 -4.32 -5.20
C TYR A 55 -10.39 -5.56 -4.32
N GLU A 56 -10.31 -6.74 -4.92
CA GLU A 56 -10.06 -7.99 -4.17
C GLU A 56 -8.66 -7.99 -3.50
N PRO A 57 -7.56 -7.71 -4.24
CA PRO A 57 -6.26 -7.49 -3.61
C PRO A 57 -6.27 -6.37 -2.55
N ALA A 58 -6.92 -5.23 -2.82
CA ALA A 58 -6.99 -4.13 -1.85
C ALA A 58 -7.68 -4.57 -0.54
N THR A 59 -8.80 -5.31 -0.66
CA THR A 59 -9.51 -5.89 0.50
C THR A 59 -8.60 -6.80 1.31
N GLN A 60 -7.80 -7.65 0.65
CA GLN A 60 -6.84 -8.53 1.34
C GLN A 60 -5.78 -7.73 2.10
N VAL A 61 -5.21 -6.71 1.48
CA VAL A 61 -4.21 -5.82 2.11
C VAL A 61 -4.79 -5.10 3.32
N PHE A 62 -5.94 -4.43 3.17
CA PHE A 62 -6.56 -3.70 4.28
C PHE A 62 -7.02 -4.62 5.42
N THR A 63 -7.57 -5.80 5.10
CA THR A 63 -7.95 -6.79 6.12
C THR A 63 -6.73 -7.23 6.93
N ALA A 64 -5.61 -7.56 6.28
CA ALA A 64 -4.37 -7.91 6.97
C ALA A 64 -3.80 -6.72 7.77
N ALA A 65 -3.86 -5.50 7.23
CA ALA A 65 -3.37 -4.30 7.89
C ALA A 65 -4.16 -3.97 9.17
N ILE A 66 -5.50 -4.15 9.15
CA ILE A 66 -6.36 -3.93 10.33
C ILE A 66 -6.05 -4.92 11.45
N VAL A 67 -5.62 -6.14 11.16
CA VAL A 67 -5.16 -7.09 12.22
C VAL A 67 -3.97 -6.50 12.99
N ARG A 68 -3.07 -5.80 12.31
CA ARG A 68 -1.89 -5.16 12.92
C ARG A 68 -2.19 -3.80 13.54
N TYR A 69 -3.06 -3.01 12.89
CA TYR A 69 -3.41 -1.65 13.29
C TYR A 69 -4.94 -1.50 13.48
N PRO A 70 -5.54 -2.19 14.48
CA PRO A 70 -7.00 -2.32 14.58
C PRO A 70 -7.74 -1.00 14.85
N LYS A 71 -7.02 0.03 15.31
CA LYS A 71 -7.57 1.36 15.61
C LYS A 71 -7.40 2.38 14.47
N SER A 72 -6.78 1.98 13.35
CA SER A 72 -6.53 2.89 12.24
C SER A 72 -7.83 3.19 11.48
N ALA A 73 -8.34 4.41 11.63
CA ALA A 73 -9.53 4.84 10.90
C ALA A 73 -9.33 4.79 9.38
N ARG A 74 -8.14 5.15 8.89
CA ARG A 74 -7.87 5.19 7.44
C ARG A 74 -7.82 3.79 6.80
N LEU A 75 -7.33 2.78 7.50
CA LEU A 75 -7.35 1.40 6.99
C LEU A 75 -8.78 0.85 6.94
N HIS A 76 -9.62 1.18 7.92
CA HIS A 76 -11.05 0.84 7.88
C HIS A 76 -11.79 1.56 6.74
N VAL A 77 -11.49 2.83 6.49
CA VAL A 77 -12.02 3.57 5.34
C VAL A 77 -11.56 2.93 4.03
N GLY A 78 -10.28 2.59 3.91
CA GLY A 78 -9.73 1.88 2.74
C GLY A 78 -10.44 0.54 2.49
N LEU A 79 -10.65 -0.26 3.54
CA LEU A 79 -11.43 -1.51 3.44
C LEU A 79 -12.86 -1.25 2.97
N GLY A 80 -13.52 -0.22 3.48
CA GLY A 80 -14.89 0.13 3.09
C GLY A 80 -15.02 0.62 1.64
N ILE A 81 -13.97 1.23 1.08
CA ILE A 81 -13.92 1.61 -0.35
C ILE A 81 -13.63 0.38 -1.24
N ALA A 82 -12.87 -0.58 -0.72
CA ALA A 82 -12.48 -1.78 -1.46
C ALA A 82 -13.59 -2.85 -1.56
N GLN A 83 -14.75 -2.64 -0.92
CA GLN A 83 -15.91 -3.55 -0.89
C GLN A 83 -17.09 -2.97 -1.64
#